data_AF-A0A3B9AL06-F1
#
_entry.id   AF-A0A3B9AL06-F1
#
_cell.length_a   1.000
_cell.length_b   1.000
_cell.length_c   1.000
_cell.angle_alpha   90.00
_cell.angle_beta   90.00
_cell.angle_gamma   90.00
#
_symmetry.space_group_name_H-M   'P 1'
#
loop_
_entity.id
_entity.type
_entity.pdbx_description
1 polymer ?
#
loop_
_entity_poly.entity_id
_entity_poly.type
_entity_poly.pdbx_seq_one_letter_code
_entity_poly.pdbx_strand_id
1 'polypeptide(L)'
;EENALPIKPSVKNIAAFGNTSYDIITGGTGSGDVNEAYSVSLEDGLKAAGFILDEDLKRTYQQYIQTGKAARPPKKSFFEQEAPITEMTLNKAIFAEKAITADLAVITIGRNSGEFQDRKLENDYYLSKPEKMMLQQVSDAFHAAGKKVVVIINTGGVIEVSSWQHLADAILLAWQGGQETGHAIADVLTGKVNPSGKLATTFPVDYPQVPNSGGFPGSPANMPVEIRYEDGIYVGYRYFDAFDVKPAFPFGFGLSYTNFTYGTPVLNSGKFSGKLICTLDITNTGQTAGKDVVQLYVSAPQSSLEKPVKELRAFAKTSLLAPGETQTVKFMIQPSDLASFHPNSNTWLVEKGTYHLLIGASSRDIRQKVDFIVPSNITVEKVKSVLKPVTPLQELSRR
;
A
#
# COMPACT_ATOMS: atom_id res chain seq x y z
N GLU A 1 -9.24 -13.18 1.22
CA GLU A 1 -9.04 -14.65 1.31
C GLU A 1 -10.40 -15.32 1.05
N GLU A 2 -10.58 -16.61 1.34
CA GLU A 2 -11.89 -17.30 1.33
C GLU A 2 -12.74 -17.22 0.04
N ASN A 3 -12.12 -16.94 -1.11
CA ASN A 3 -12.82 -16.73 -2.39
C ASN A 3 -13.93 -15.66 -2.32
N ALA A 4 -13.73 -14.60 -1.52
CA ALA A 4 -14.63 -13.46 -1.46
C ALA A 4 -14.52 -12.56 -2.70
N LEU A 5 -13.35 -12.51 -3.35
CA LEU A 5 -13.12 -11.85 -4.63
C LEU A 5 -12.42 -12.79 -5.63
N PRO A 6 -12.68 -12.66 -6.94
CA PRO A 6 -13.64 -11.73 -7.55
C PRO A 6 -15.11 -12.07 -7.18
N ILE A 7 -16.00 -11.08 -7.26
CA ILE A 7 -17.42 -11.23 -6.94
C ILE A 7 -18.01 -12.34 -7.82
N LYS A 8 -18.63 -13.33 -7.18
CA LYS A 8 -19.20 -14.49 -7.87
C LYS A 8 -20.38 -14.07 -8.75
N PRO A 9 -20.59 -14.70 -9.93
CA PRO A 9 -21.73 -14.37 -10.80
C PRO A 9 -23.12 -14.50 -10.17
N SER A 10 -23.24 -15.28 -9.10
CA SER A 10 -24.46 -15.47 -8.31
C SER A 10 -24.84 -14.26 -7.46
N VAL A 11 -23.88 -13.39 -7.13
CA VAL A 11 -24.13 -12.13 -6.42
C VAL A 11 -24.79 -11.16 -7.40
N LYS A 12 -25.98 -10.68 -7.05
CA LYS A 12 -26.72 -9.67 -7.83
C LYS A 12 -26.96 -8.42 -7.03
N ASN A 13 -27.28 -8.56 -5.74
CA ASN A 13 -27.64 -7.46 -4.86
C ASN A 13 -26.46 -7.11 -3.95
N ILE A 14 -26.04 -5.85 -3.96
CA ILE A 14 -24.96 -5.34 -3.11
C ILE A 14 -25.48 -4.26 -2.18
N ALA A 15 -25.19 -4.41 -0.88
CA ALA A 15 -25.36 -3.33 0.09
C ALA A 15 -24.04 -2.58 0.23
N ALA A 16 -24.00 -1.34 -0.28
CA ALA A 16 -22.85 -0.44 -0.15
C ALA A 16 -23.01 0.43 1.11
N PHE A 17 -22.01 0.40 1.99
CA PHE A 17 -21.95 1.18 3.22
C PHE A 17 -20.74 2.11 3.21
N GLY A 18 -20.79 3.13 4.06
CA GLY A 18 -19.75 4.13 4.20
C GLY A 18 -19.99 5.35 3.30
N ASN A 19 -19.76 6.55 3.85
CA ASN A 19 -19.97 7.80 3.14
C ASN A 19 -19.25 7.83 1.78
N THR A 20 -18.03 7.32 1.73
CA THR A 20 -17.19 7.34 0.52
C THR A 20 -17.54 6.28 -0.52
N SER A 21 -18.53 5.42 -0.26
CA SER A 21 -19.17 4.62 -1.31
C SER A 21 -19.98 5.50 -2.27
N TYR A 22 -20.46 6.65 -1.78
CA TYR A 22 -21.31 7.60 -2.51
C TYR A 22 -20.63 8.94 -2.78
N ASP A 23 -19.64 9.32 -1.96
CA ASP A 23 -18.82 10.53 -2.11
C ASP A 23 -17.34 10.13 -2.22
N ILE A 24 -17.00 9.50 -3.35
CA ILE A 24 -15.66 8.94 -3.58
C ILE A 24 -14.60 10.03 -3.60
N ILE A 25 -13.41 9.73 -3.07
CA ILE A 25 -12.29 10.67 -3.08
C ILE A 25 -11.43 10.37 -4.31
N THR A 26 -11.41 11.31 -5.25
CA THR A 26 -10.71 11.21 -6.54
C THR A 26 -9.22 11.53 -6.45
N GLY A 27 -8.81 12.36 -5.49
CA GLY A 27 -7.43 12.77 -5.29
C GLY A 27 -7.20 13.56 -3.99
N GLY A 28 -5.92 13.89 -3.76
CA GLY A 28 -5.48 14.78 -2.68
C GLY A 28 -5.85 16.24 -2.92
N THR A 29 -5.89 17.05 -1.86
CA THR A 29 -6.14 18.50 -1.98
C THR A 29 -4.86 19.30 -2.23
N GLY A 30 -4.97 20.54 -2.70
CA GLY A 30 -3.86 21.48 -2.82
C GLY A 30 -3.39 21.64 -4.27
N SER A 31 -2.10 21.84 -4.49
CA SER A 31 -1.55 22.05 -5.83
C SER A 31 -1.75 20.89 -6.82
N GLY A 32 -2.01 19.68 -6.32
CA GLY A 32 -2.31 18.49 -7.12
C GLY A 32 -3.79 18.28 -7.43
N ASP A 33 -4.67 19.16 -6.95
CA ASP A 33 -6.12 19.07 -7.19
C ASP A 33 -6.47 19.43 -8.64
N VAL A 34 -7.56 18.86 -9.17
CA VAL A 34 -7.98 19.02 -10.56
C VAL A 34 -9.46 19.36 -10.58
N ASN A 35 -9.89 20.24 -11.48
CA ASN A 35 -11.33 20.42 -11.72
C ASN A 35 -11.83 19.29 -12.63
N GLU A 36 -12.50 18.29 -12.06
CA GLU A 36 -13.14 17.23 -12.84
C GLU A 36 -14.49 17.65 -13.43
N ALA A 37 -14.82 17.13 -14.61
CA ALA A 37 -16.15 17.30 -15.21
C ALA A 37 -17.22 16.45 -14.49
N TYR A 38 -16.80 15.33 -13.90
CA TYR A 38 -17.59 14.40 -13.12
C TYR A 38 -16.67 13.50 -12.29
N SER A 39 -17.25 12.80 -11.32
CA SER A 39 -16.59 11.69 -10.62
C SER A 39 -17.54 10.50 -10.53
N VAL A 40 -17.01 9.30 -10.74
CA VAL A 40 -17.77 8.04 -10.66
C VAL A 40 -17.64 7.47 -9.26
N SER A 41 -18.72 7.53 -8.49
CA SER A 41 -18.78 6.93 -7.16
C SER A 41 -18.59 5.41 -7.21
N LEU A 42 -18.27 4.77 -6.08
CA LEU A 42 -18.21 3.30 -6.04
C LEU A 42 -19.57 2.71 -6.41
N GLU A 43 -20.65 3.29 -5.90
CA GLU A 43 -22.01 2.83 -6.17
C GLU A 43 -22.35 2.91 -7.66
N ASP A 44 -22.07 4.02 -8.34
CA ASP A 44 -22.29 4.16 -9.78
C ASP A 44 -21.41 3.17 -10.57
N GLY A 45 -20.16 2.97 -10.14
CA GLY A 45 -19.26 1.98 -10.74
C GLY A 45 -19.79 0.55 -10.65
N LEU A 46 -20.32 0.15 -9.48
CA LEU A 46 -20.94 -1.17 -9.27
C LEU A 46 -22.24 -1.32 -10.05
N LYS A 47 -23.08 -0.28 -10.12
CA LYS A 47 -24.29 -0.29 -10.96
C LYS A 47 -23.94 -0.46 -12.44
N ALA A 48 -22.94 0.26 -12.93
CA ALA A 48 -22.47 0.13 -14.31
C ALA A 48 -21.90 -1.28 -14.61
N ALA A 49 -21.38 -1.97 -13.59
CA ALA A 49 -20.97 -3.37 -13.69
C ALA A 49 -22.13 -4.38 -13.63
N GLY A 50 -23.38 -3.91 -13.51
CA GLY A 50 -24.58 -4.73 -13.58
C GLY A 50 -25.10 -5.25 -12.24
N PHE A 51 -24.61 -4.71 -11.11
CA PHE A 51 -25.15 -5.03 -9.79
C PHE A 51 -26.38 -4.18 -9.46
N ILE A 52 -27.28 -4.74 -8.67
CA ILE A 52 -28.42 -4.05 -8.08
C ILE A 52 -27.99 -3.51 -6.73
N LEU A 53 -28.07 -2.19 -6.56
CA LEU A 53 -27.72 -1.50 -5.31
C LEU A 53 -28.96 -0.89 -4.69
N ASP A 54 -28.95 -0.77 -3.37
CA ASP A 54 -30.08 -0.30 -2.58
C ASP A 54 -30.29 1.22 -2.73
N GLU A 55 -31.40 1.62 -3.35
CA GLU A 55 -31.73 3.02 -3.60
C GLU A 55 -32.07 3.80 -2.32
N ASP A 56 -32.58 3.12 -1.29
CA ASP A 56 -32.91 3.76 -0.03
C ASP A 56 -31.63 4.07 0.75
N LEU A 57 -30.66 3.13 0.81
CA LEU A 57 -29.33 3.42 1.33
C LEU A 57 -28.66 4.56 0.59
N LYS A 58 -28.71 4.57 -0.76
CA LYS A 58 -28.17 5.66 -1.58
C LYS A 58 -28.76 7.00 -1.15
N ARG A 59 -30.10 7.08 -1.10
CA ARG A 59 -30.80 8.31 -0.72
C ARG A 59 -30.42 8.76 0.68
N THR A 60 -30.39 7.84 1.65
CA THR A 60 -30.04 8.15 3.05
C THR A 60 -28.61 8.68 3.16
N TYR A 61 -27.63 8.01 2.55
CA TYR A 61 -26.22 8.45 2.57
C TYR A 61 -26.05 9.80 1.86
N GLN A 62 -26.62 9.98 0.67
CA GLN A 62 -26.51 11.24 -0.07
C GLN A 62 -27.12 12.42 0.70
N GLN A 63 -28.29 12.24 1.32
CA GLN A 63 -28.92 13.27 2.15
C GLN A 63 -28.06 13.61 3.39
N TYR A 64 -27.50 12.59 4.05
CA TYR A 64 -26.61 12.78 5.19
C TYR A 64 -25.35 13.55 4.80
N ILE A 65 -24.68 13.14 3.72
CA ILE A 65 -23.47 13.78 3.20
C ILE A 65 -23.75 15.23 2.79
N GLN A 66 -24.84 15.48 2.07
CA GLN A 66 -25.22 16.83 1.65
C GLN A 66 -25.46 17.75 2.86
N THR A 67 -26.17 17.25 3.88
CA THR A 67 -26.43 17.98 5.12
C THR A 67 -25.13 18.24 5.89
N GLY A 68 -24.25 17.25 5.99
CA GLY A 68 -22.93 17.38 6.60
C GLY A 68 -22.05 18.41 5.90
N LYS A 69 -22.00 18.38 4.56
CA LYS A 69 -21.25 19.35 3.75
C LYS A 69 -21.79 20.78 3.93
N ALA A 70 -23.11 20.94 3.92
CA ALA A 70 -23.75 22.24 4.13
C ALA A 70 -23.53 22.80 5.56
N ALA A 71 -23.37 21.92 6.55
CA ALA A 71 -23.11 22.28 7.94
C ALA A 71 -21.62 22.54 8.25
N ARG A 72 -20.72 22.41 7.26
CA ARG A 72 -19.29 22.64 7.48
C ARG A 72 -19.03 24.09 7.90
N PRO A 73 -18.15 24.32 8.89
CA PRO A 73 -17.69 25.67 9.16
C PRO A 73 -16.97 26.23 7.92
N PRO A 74 -17.05 27.55 7.67
CA PRO A 74 -16.28 28.16 6.60
C PRO A 74 -14.79 27.95 6.87
N LYS A 75 -14.03 27.70 5.80
CA LYS A 75 -12.57 27.64 5.88
C LYS A 75 -12.03 28.97 6.37
N LYS A 76 -11.05 28.91 7.28
CA LYS A 76 -10.32 30.08 7.79
C LYS A 76 -9.25 30.56 6.82
N SER A 77 -8.76 29.68 5.94
CA SER A 77 -7.82 30.03 4.87
C SER A 77 -8.00 29.14 3.63
N PHE A 78 -7.46 29.59 2.49
CA PHE A 78 -7.46 28.83 1.25
C PHE A 78 -6.75 27.47 1.39
N PHE A 79 -5.72 27.40 2.23
CA PHE A 79 -4.92 26.20 2.49
C PHE A 79 -5.55 25.27 3.54
N GLU A 80 -6.69 25.65 4.13
CA GLU A 80 -7.38 24.78 5.07
C GLU A 80 -8.12 23.66 4.32
N GLN A 81 -7.81 22.41 4.64
CA GLN A 81 -8.58 21.25 4.19
C GLN A 81 -9.99 21.30 4.78
N GLU A 82 -10.96 20.80 4.02
CA GLU A 82 -12.32 20.67 4.53
C GLU A 82 -12.39 19.63 5.63
N ALA A 83 -13.17 19.91 6.67
CA ALA A 83 -13.43 18.91 7.70
C ALA A 83 -14.09 17.67 7.07
N PRO A 84 -13.56 16.46 7.36
CA PRO A 84 -14.16 15.22 6.86
C PRO A 84 -15.56 15.07 7.45
N ILE A 85 -16.49 14.56 6.65
CA ILE A 85 -17.82 14.20 7.15
C ILE A 85 -17.66 12.90 7.94
N THR A 86 -17.98 12.95 9.23
CA THR A 86 -17.96 11.74 10.09
C THR A 86 -18.87 10.67 9.49
N GLU A 87 -18.50 9.40 9.63
CA GLU A 87 -19.32 8.29 9.13
C GLU A 87 -20.73 8.31 9.74
N MET A 88 -21.73 8.01 8.91
CA MET A 88 -23.12 8.01 9.33
C MET A 88 -23.38 6.89 10.35
N THR A 89 -24.01 7.22 11.46
CA THR A 89 -24.49 6.20 12.41
C THR A 89 -25.85 5.68 11.95
N LEU A 90 -25.89 4.44 11.47
CA LEU A 90 -27.12 3.75 11.09
C LEU A 90 -27.72 2.97 12.27
N ASN A 91 -29.05 2.78 12.24
CA ASN A 91 -29.73 1.90 13.19
C ASN A 91 -29.33 0.44 12.91
N LYS A 92 -29.05 -0.33 13.96
CA LYS A 92 -28.70 -1.76 13.87
C LYS A 92 -29.69 -2.59 13.03
N ALA A 93 -30.97 -2.25 13.06
CA ALA A 93 -32.00 -2.93 12.28
C ALA A 93 -31.74 -2.88 10.76
N ILE A 94 -31.13 -1.79 10.27
CA ILE A 94 -30.78 -1.63 8.86
C ILE A 94 -29.76 -2.69 8.44
N PHE A 95 -28.73 -2.95 9.26
CA PHE A 95 -27.73 -3.97 8.92
C PHE A 95 -28.35 -5.37 8.82
N ALA A 96 -29.27 -5.72 9.74
CA ALA A 96 -29.99 -6.99 9.69
C ALA A 96 -30.90 -7.10 8.46
N GLU A 97 -31.62 -6.03 8.13
CA GLU A 97 -32.45 -5.97 6.92
C GLU A 97 -31.62 -6.18 5.65
N LYS A 98 -30.49 -5.45 5.52
CA LYS A 98 -29.63 -5.56 4.33
C LYS A 98 -28.91 -6.89 4.26
N ALA A 99 -28.59 -7.52 5.39
CA ALA A 99 -28.07 -8.89 5.40
C ALA A 99 -29.11 -9.91 4.89
N ILE A 100 -30.40 -9.62 4.95
CA ILE A 100 -31.44 -10.46 4.33
C ILE A 100 -31.50 -10.21 2.82
N THR A 101 -31.56 -8.94 2.40
CA THR A 101 -31.88 -8.56 1.02
C THR A 101 -30.69 -8.53 0.05
N ALA A 102 -29.47 -8.25 0.54
CA ALA A 102 -28.26 -8.19 -0.28
C ALA A 102 -27.48 -9.50 -0.24
N ASP A 103 -26.75 -9.83 -1.31
CA ASP A 103 -25.91 -11.03 -1.40
C ASP A 103 -24.49 -10.80 -0.86
N LEU A 104 -24.05 -9.53 -0.85
CA LEU A 104 -22.71 -9.08 -0.47
C LEU A 104 -22.79 -7.68 0.18
N ALA A 105 -22.00 -7.47 1.23
CA ALA A 105 -21.73 -6.13 1.73
C ALA A 105 -20.42 -5.58 1.18
N VAL A 106 -20.43 -4.31 0.78
CA VAL A 106 -19.21 -3.55 0.45
C VAL A 106 -19.15 -2.32 1.33
N ILE A 107 -18.02 -2.11 2.01
CA ILE A 107 -17.80 -0.96 2.88
C ILE A 107 -16.65 -0.14 2.31
N THR A 108 -16.83 1.17 2.12
CA THR A 108 -15.73 2.06 1.74
C THR A 108 -15.27 2.89 2.92
N ILE A 109 -13.97 2.86 3.19
CA ILE A 109 -13.30 3.70 4.17
C ILE A 109 -12.44 4.69 3.40
N GLY A 110 -12.75 5.98 3.51
CA GLY A 110 -12.05 7.02 2.76
C GLY A 110 -11.35 8.05 3.64
N ARG A 111 -10.20 8.54 3.15
CA ARG A 111 -9.43 9.63 3.77
C ARG A 111 -8.90 10.53 2.67
N ASN A 112 -8.97 11.84 2.91
CA ASN A 112 -8.28 12.81 2.09
C ASN A 112 -7.15 13.47 2.88
N SER A 113 -6.14 13.96 2.18
CA SER A 113 -5.01 14.70 2.72
C SER A 113 -4.44 15.58 1.62
N GLY A 114 -3.60 16.55 1.99
CA GLY A 114 -2.96 17.43 1.03
C GLY A 114 -2.04 18.43 1.69
N GLU A 115 -1.67 19.43 0.91
CA GLU A 115 -0.65 20.42 1.27
C GLU A 115 -0.97 21.16 2.59
N PHE A 116 0.08 21.63 3.27
CA PHE A 116 0.03 22.43 4.51
C PHE A 116 -0.47 21.74 5.78
N GLN A 117 -0.96 20.50 5.72
CA GLN A 117 -1.45 19.80 6.91
C GLN A 117 -1.01 18.34 6.93
N ASP A 118 -0.33 17.98 8.00
CA ASP A 118 -0.08 16.58 8.33
C ASP A 118 -1.36 15.90 8.82
N ARG A 119 -1.46 14.61 8.54
CA ARG A 119 -2.54 13.76 9.00
C ARG A 119 -2.52 13.59 10.52
N LYS A 120 -3.69 13.27 11.08
CA LYS A 120 -3.85 13.04 12.51
C LYS A 120 -3.94 11.55 12.81
N LEU A 121 -3.67 11.19 14.07
CA LEU A 121 -3.87 9.81 14.51
C LEU A 121 -5.35 9.50 14.68
N GLU A 122 -6.04 10.27 15.51
CA GLU A 122 -7.45 10.05 15.82
C GLU A 122 -8.36 10.39 14.65
N ASN A 123 -9.30 9.49 14.33
CA ASN A 123 -10.30 9.65 13.27
C ASN A 123 -9.74 9.91 11.86
N ASP A 124 -8.45 9.64 11.64
CA ASP A 124 -7.78 9.74 10.35
C ASP A 124 -6.91 8.49 10.13
N TYR A 125 -5.71 8.40 10.74
CA TYR A 125 -4.91 7.17 10.69
C TYR A 125 -5.66 5.98 11.30
N TYR A 126 -6.30 6.17 12.47
CA TYR A 126 -7.20 5.19 13.07
C TYR A 126 -8.64 5.43 12.63
N LEU A 127 -9.40 4.34 12.47
CA LEU A 127 -10.84 4.43 12.26
C LEU A 127 -11.53 5.15 13.41
N SER A 128 -12.49 6.02 13.06
CA SER A 128 -13.38 6.69 14.00
C SER A 128 -14.33 5.69 14.67
N LYS A 129 -14.93 6.10 15.79
CA LYS A 129 -15.89 5.26 16.50
C LYS A 129 -17.08 4.83 15.61
N PRO A 130 -17.72 5.73 14.82
CA PRO A 130 -18.81 5.32 13.93
C PRO A 130 -18.37 4.33 12.84
N GLU A 131 -17.17 4.48 12.27
CA GLU A 131 -16.64 3.52 11.28
C GLU A 131 -16.40 2.14 11.88
N LYS A 132 -15.79 2.07 13.08
CA LYS A 132 -15.60 0.81 13.81
C LYS A 132 -16.94 0.13 14.11
N MET A 133 -17.93 0.91 14.55
CA MET A 133 -19.29 0.40 14.83
C MET A 133 -20.01 -0.08 13.57
N MET A 134 -19.89 0.63 12.46
CA MET A 134 -20.46 0.24 11.17
C MET A 134 -19.82 -1.07 10.69
N LEU A 135 -18.49 -1.12 10.64
CA LEU A 135 -17.76 -2.29 10.17
C LEU A 135 -18.08 -3.54 11.00
N GLN A 136 -18.07 -3.44 12.34
CA GLN A 136 -18.44 -4.55 13.21
C GLN A 136 -19.87 -5.03 12.96
N GLN A 137 -20.85 -4.11 12.91
CA GLN A 137 -22.25 -4.51 12.78
C GLN A 137 -22.60 -5.05 11.40
N VAL A 138 -21.98 -4.53 10.33
CA VAL A 138 -22.13 -5.09 8.98
C VAL A 138 -21.50 -6.48 8.93
N SER A 139 -20.29 -6.63 9.46
CA SER A 139 -19.59 -7.93 9.58
C SER A 139 -20.46 -8.96 10.31
N ASP A 140 -20.91 -8.65 11.52
CA ASP A 140 -21.76 -9.52 12.33
C ASP A 140 -23.04 -9.95 11.58
N ALA A 141 -23.75 -8.99 10.96
CA ALA A 141 -25.02 -9.25 10.30
C ALA A 141 -24.86 -10.12 9.04
N PHE A 142 -23.87 -9.81 8.19
CA PHE A 142 -23.65 -10.54 6.95
C PHE A 142 -23.04 -11.92 7.21
N HIS A 143 -22.09 -12.04 8.15
CA HIS A 143 -21.52 -13.32 8.53
C HIS A 143 -22.55 -14.24 9.18
N ALA A 144 -23.45 -13.72 10.03
CA ALA A 144 -24.57 -14.49 10.59
C ALA A 144 -25.53 -15.03 9.51
N ALA A 145 -25.64 -14.34 8.37
CA ALA A 145 -26.39 -14.78 7.20
C ALA A 145 -25.58 -15.67 6.23
N GLY A 146 -24.32 -16.00 6.55
CA GLY A 146 -23.41 -16.76 5.68
C GLY A 146 -22.93 -16.01 4.43
N LYS A 147 -22.99 -14.67 4.46
CA LYS A 147 -22.64 -13.77 3.35
C LYS A 147 -21.30 -13.09 3.61
N LYS A 148 -20.69 -12.54 2.55
CA LYS A 148 -19.34 -11.96 2.58
C LYS A 148 -19.37 -10.45 2.75
N VAL A 149 -18.29 -9.91 3.33
CA VAL A 149 -18.03 -8.48 3.52
C VAL A 149 -16.71 -8.11 2.87
N VAL A 150 -16.74 -7.13 1.97
CA VAL A 150 -15.58 -6.58 1.28
C VAL A 150 -15.35 -5.15 1.73
N VAL A 151 -14.11 -4.81 2.10
CA VAL A 151 -13.71 -3.43 2.45
C VAL A 151 -12.89 -2.82 1.32
N ILE A 152 -13.24 -1.61 0.92
CA ILE A 152 -12.50 -0.76 -0.01
C ILE A 152 -11.82 0.35 0.77
N ILE A 153 -10.51 0.47 0.65
CA ILE A 153 -9.74 1.56 1.23
C ILE A 153 -9.48 2.60 0.12
N ASN A 154 -10.20 3.73 0.18
CA ASN A 154 -10.08 4.87 -0.73
C ASN A 154 -9.36 6.03 -0.03
N THR A 155 -8.05 5.87 0.18
CA THR A 155 -7.24 6.81 0.97
C THR A 155 -6.03 7.30 0.18
N GLY A 156 -5.53 8.50 0.48
CA GLY A 156 -4.27 9.01 -0.08
C GLY A 156 -3.01 8.55 0.67
N GLY A 157 -3.18 7.92 1.84
CA GLY A 157 -2.10 7.45 2.69
C GLY A 157 -2.48 6.23 3.52
N VAL A 158 -1.49 5.65 4.20
CA VAL A 158 -1.65 4.46 5.05
C VAL A 158 -2.62 4.74 6.20
N ILE A 159 -3.55 3.84 6.46
CA ILE A 159 -4.36 3.82 7.69
C ILE A 159 -4.04 2.55 8.48
N GLU A 160 -4.34 2.55 9.76
CA GLU A 160 -4.25 1.36 10.60
C GLU A 160 -5.29 0.33 10.13
N VAL A 161 -4.88 -0.93 9.98
CA VAL A 161 -5.72 -2.03 9.46
C VAL A 161 -5.81 -3.22 10.41
N SER A 162 -4.83 -3.42 11.28
CA SER A 162 -4.67 -4.62 12.11
C SER A 162 -5.85 -4.85 13.06
N SER A 163 -6.42 -3.78 13.61
CA SER A 163 -7.48 -3.82 14.60
C SER A 163 -8.82 -4.28 14.03
N TRP A 164 -8.99 -4.28 12.71
CA TRP A 164 -10.29 -4.52 12.08
C TRP A 164 -10.24 -5.39 10.82
N GLN A 165 -9.06 -5.65 10.23
CA GLN A 165 -8.95 -6.45 9.00
C GLN A 165 -9.61 -7.83 9.08
N HIS A 166 -9.70 -8.42 10.27
CA HIS A 166 -10.33 -9.71 10.52
C HIS A 166 -11.87 -9.69 10.39
N LEU A 167 -12.49 -8.51 10.34
CA LEU A 167 -13.93 -8.33 10.14
C LEU A 167 -14.33 -8.38 8.66
N ALA A 168 -13.35 -8.36 7.73
CA ALA A 168 -13.57 -8.38 6.29
C ALA A 168 -13.07 -9.69 5.68
N ASP A 169 -13.78 -10.20 4.67
CA ASP A 169 -13.36 -11.38 3.92
C ASP A 169 -12.35 -11.03 2.79
N ALA A 170 -12.42 -9.78 2.32
CA ALA A 170 -11.43 -9.21 1.41
C ALA A 170 -11.27 -7.70 1.63
N ILE A 171 -10.06 -7.21 1.42
CA ILE A 171 -9.71 -5.79 1.48
C ILE A 171 -9.07 -5.40 0.14
N LEU A 172 -9.63 -4.40 -0.51
CA LEU A 172 -9.05 -3.79 -1.71
C LEU A 172 -8.56 -2.38 -1.37
N LEU A 173 -7.25 -2.18 -1.45
CA LEU A 173 -6.65 -0.86 -1.40
C LEU A 173 -6.76 -0.20 -2.78
N ALA A 174 -7.75 0.67 -2.93
CA ALA A 174 -8.06 1.34 -4.18
C ALA A 174 -7.28 2.65 -4.40
N TRP A 175 -6.69 3.20 -3.33
CA TRP A 175 -6.10 4.54 -3.31
C TRP A 175 -7.11 5.59 -3.80
N GLN A 176 -6.64 6.62 -4.50
CA GLN A 176 -7.45 7.68 -5.12
C GLN A 176 -7.08 7.71 -6.61
N GLY A 177 -7.97 7.19 -7.47
CA GLY A 177 -7.68 6.89 -8.87
C GLY A 177 -8.17 7.93 -9.89
N GLY A 178 -8.50 9.15 -9.45
CA GLY A 178 -9.12 10.17 -10.28
C GLY A 178 -10.61 9.94 -10.56
N GLN A 179 -11.14 10.64 -11.55
CA GLN A 179 -12.58 10.67 -11.89
C GLN A 179 -13.22 9.29 -12.16
N GLU A 180 -12.45 8.31 -12.67
CA GLU A 180 -12.95 6.97 -13.02
C GLU A 180 -12.80 5.92 -11.90
N THR A 181 -12.48 6.36 -10.67
CA THR A 181 -12.16 5.47 -9.55
C THR A 181 -13.23 4.38 -9.34
N GLY A 182 -14.52 4.74 -9.39
CA GLY A 182 -15.62 3.78 -9.24
C GLY A 182 -15.60 2.65 -10.28
N HIS A 183 -15.37 2.97 -11.56
CA HIS A 183 -15.26 1.96 -12.62
C HIS A 183 -14.02 1.07 -12.44
N ALA A 184 -12.88 1.65 -12.08
CA ALA A 184 -11.65 0.90 -11.84
C ALA A 184 -11.81 -0.09 -10.68
N ILE A 185 -12.45 0.33 -9.59
CA ILE A 185 -12.76 -0.56 -8.46
C ILE A 185 -13.70 -1.68 -8.92
N ALA A 186 -14.79 -1.37 -9.64
CA ALA A 186 -15.74 -2.37 -10.11
C ALA A 186 -15.10 -3.40 -11.06
N ASP A 187 -14.20 -2.98 -11.96
CA ASP A 187 -13.46 -3.87 -12.85
C ASP A 187 -12.59 -4.88 -12.08
N VAL A 188 -11.97 -4.44 -10.98
CA VAL A 188 -11.20 -5.34 -10.10
C VAL A 188 -12.12 -6.25 -9.30
N LEU A 189 -13.19 -5.72 -8.71
CA LEU A 189 -14.12 -6.50 -7.90
C LEU A 189 -14.81 -7.60 -8.70
N THR A 190 -15.15 -7.33 -9.96
CA THR A 190 -15.78 -8.32 -10.86
C THR A 190 -14.81 -9.34 -11.45
N GLY A 191 -13.49 -9.11 -11.32
CA GLY A 191 -12.50 -9.95 -11.97
C GLY A 191 -12.32 -9.70 -13.46
N LYS A 192 -12.99 -8.68 -14.03
CA LYS A 192 -12.68 -8.17 -15.38
C LYS A 192 -11.22 -7.75 -15.49
N VAL A 193 -10.66 -7.23 -14.39
CA VAL A 193 -9.23 -7.04 -14.19
C VAL A 193 -8.77 -7.82 -12.96
N ASN A 194 -7.75 -8.65 -13.13
CA ASN A 194 -7.08 -9.32 -12.02
C ASN A 194 -6.14 -8.31 -11.30
N PRO A 195 -6.26 -8.11 -9.97
CA PRO A 195 -5.41 -7.17 -9.26
C PRO A 195 -3.93 -7.58 -9.35
N SER A 196 -3.10 -6.59 -9.64
CA SER A 196 -1.65 -6.77 -9.80
C SER A 196 -0.84 -5.60 -9.23
N GLY A 197 -1.46 -4.80 -8.36
CA GLY A 197 -0.78 -3.76 -7.59
C GLY A 197 0.03 -4.38 -6.45
N LYS A 198 1.12 -3.71 -6.06
CA LYS A 198 1.91 -4.04 -4.87
C LYS A 198 2.12 -2.78 -4.04
N LEU A 199 2.24 -2.92 -2.73
CA LEU A 199 2.44 -1.80 -1.82
C LEU A 199 3.79 -1.11 -2.06
N ALA A 200 3.78 0.20 -2.24
CA ALA A 200 4.99 1.03 -2.31
C ALA A 200 5.47 1.51 -0.92
N THR A 201 4.75 1.17 0.14
CA THR A 201 5.07 1.51 1.53
C THR A 201 4.73 0.33 2.45
N THR A 202 5.37 0.26 3.61
CA THR A 202 5.02 -0.73 4.64
C THR A 202 3.77 -0.26 5.37
N PHE A 203 2.82 -1.16 5.61
CA PHE A 203 1.69 -0.90 6.53
C PHE A 203 2.09 -1.41 7.91
N PRO A 204 2.37 -0.52 8.88
CA PRO A 204 2.66 -0.92 10.25
C PRO A 204 1.46 -1.62 10.88
N VAL A 205 1.72 -2.45 11.91
CA VAL A 205 0.63 -2.93 12.77
C VAL A 205 0.00 -1.76 13.52
N ASP A 206 0.81 -0.81 13.95
CA ASP A 206 0.40 0.40 14.65
C ASP A 206 1.39 1.56 14.41
N TYR A 207 0.97 2.81 14.58
CA TYR A 207 1.78 4.01 14.30
C TYR A 207 3.11 4.07 15.09
N PRO A 208 3.17 3.73 16.40
CA PRO A 208 4.43 3.75 17.15
C PRO A 208 5.53 2.84 16.59
N GLN A 209 5.20 1.85 15.75
CA GLN A 209 6.20 1.02 15.07
C GLN A 209 6.95 1.75 13.95
N VAL A 210 6.44 2.88 13.46
CA VAL A 210 7.13 3.66 12.43
C VAL A 210 8.41 4.24 13.05
N PRO A 211 9.58 4.05 12.41
CA PRO A 211 10.81 4.66 12.90
C PRO A 211 10.64 6.19 12.94
N ASN A 212 11.11 6.81 14.01
CA ASN A 212 10.96 8.26 14.27
C ASN A 212 9.51 8.77 14.46
N SER A 213 8.54 7.88 14.71
CA SER A 213 7.13 8.27 14.94
C SER A 213 6.93 9.23 16.12
N GLY A 214 7.75 9.11 17.17
CA GLY A 214 7.76 10.01 18.33
C GLY A 214 8.51 11.32 18.12
N GLY A 215 9.33 11.43 17.07
CA GLY A 215 10.07 12.65 16.72
C GLY A 215 9.35 13.52 15.69
N PHE A 216 8.40 12.95 14.94
CA PHE A 216 7.54 13.67 14.00
C PHE A 216 6.39 14.41 14.71
N PRO A 217 6.02 15.65 14.33
CA PRO A 217 6.48 16.43 13.17
C PRO A 217 7.76 17.25 13.41
N GLY A 218 8.37 17.12 14.58
CA GLY A 218 9.58 17.84 14.99
C GLY A 218 9.39 18.55 16.32
N SER A 219 10.36 19.38 16.69
CA SER A 219 10.40 20.09 17.96
C SER A 219 10.46 21.62 17.77
N PRO A 220 9.74 22.41 18.60
CA PRO A 220 8.64 21.96 19.46
C PRO A 220 7.43 21.49 18.63
N ALA A 221 6.66 20.53 19.14
CA ALA A 221 5.62 19.83 18.35
C ALA A 221 4.53 20.74 17.76
N ASN A 222 4.23 21.87 18.41
CA ASN A 222 3.20 22.82 17.96
C ASN A 222 3.67 23.81 16.89
N MET A 223 4.98 23.99 16.74
CA MET A 223 5.60 24.82 15.70
C MET A 223 6.98 24.24 15.41
N PRO A 224 7.05 23.10 14.69
CA PRO A 224 8.30 22.41 14.46
C PRO A 224 9.27 23.30 13.68
N VAL A 225 10.47 23.51 14.24
CA VAL A 225 11.57 24.21 13.55
C VAL A 225 12.71 23.28 13.16
N GLU A 226 12.73 22.10 13.78
CA GLU A 226 13.72 21.06 13.54
C GLU A 226 13.08 19.67 13.69
N ILE A 227 13.49 18.75 12.83
CA ILE A 227 13.26 17.31 12.99
C ILE A 227 14.58 16.58 12.76
N ARG A 228 14.91 15.64 13.65
CA ARG A 228 16.16 14.87 13.59
C ARG A 228 15.87 13.50 12.97
N TYR A 229 16.55 13.18 11.88
CA TYR A 229 16.41 11.93 11.14
C TYR A 229 17.32 10.86 11.77
N GLU A 230 17.06 10.54 13.03
CA GLU A 230 17.83 9.54 13.79
C GLU A 230 17.53 8.10 13.33
N ASP A 231 16.49 7.91 12.53
CA ASP A 231 16.24 6.68 11.78
C ASP A 231 17.31 6.40 10.70
N GLY A 232 18.09 7.41 10.30
CA GLY A 232 19.22 7.25 9.38
C GLY A 232 18.83 6.52 8.09
N ILE A 233 19.55 5.45 7.74
CA ILE A 233 19.22 4.62 6.56
C ILE A 233 18.05 3.65 6.81
N TYR A 234 17.59 3.52 8.05
CA TYR A 234 16.54 2.60 8.47
C TYR A 234 15.15 3.25 8.35
N VAL A 235 14.74 3.53 7.11
CA VAL A 235 13.41 4.07 6.78
C VAL A 235 12.55 2.99 6.13
N GLY A 236 11.28 2.87 6.56
CA GLY A 236 10.33 1.90 6.01
C GLY A 236 10.84 0.47 6.15
N TYR A 237 10.68 -0.36 5.12
CA TYR A 237 11.02 -1.80 5.20
C TYR A 237 12.47 -2.07 5.60
N ARG A 238 13.41 -1.14 5.37
CA ARG A 238 14.80 -1.26 5.85
C ARG A 238 14.86 -1.39 7.37
N TYR A 239 14.08 -0.60 8.09
CA TYR A 239 13.93 -0.70 9.55
C TYR A 239 13.20 -1.97 9.96
N PHE A 240 12.00 -2.19 9.40
CA PHE A 240 11.17 -3.33 9.78
C PHE A 240 11.94 -4.65 9.60
N ASP A 241 12.68 -4.80 8.51
CA ASP A 241 13.49 -5.99 8.24
C ASP A 241 14.75 -6.07 9.10
N ALA A 242 15.42 -4.95 9.39
CA ALA A 242 16.66 -4.94 10.17
C ALA A 242 16.45 -5.17 11.66
N PHE A 243 15.34 -4.71 12.21
CA PHE A 243 15.00 -4.81 13.64
C PHE A 243 13.88 -5.82 13.90
N ASP A 244 13.55 -6.64 12.91
CA ASP A 244 12.50 -7.66 12.94
C ASP A 244 11.14 -7.17 13.49
N VAL A 245 10.76 -5.95 13.14
CA VAL A 245 9.44 -5.42 13.46
C VAL A 245 8.44 -6.02 12.47
N LYS A 246 7.40 -6.68 12.98
CA LYS A 246 6.35 -7.29 12.16
C LYS A 246 5.39 -6.20 11.62
N PRO A 247 5.27 -6.02 10.29
CA PRO A 247 4.25 -5.15 9.71
C PRO A 247 2.90 -5.87 9.58
N ALA A 248 1.81 -5.11 9.43
CA ALA A 248 0.52 -5.66 9.01
C ALA A 248 0.61 -6.16 7.56
N PHE A 249 1.13 -5.32 6.66
CA PHE A 249 1.49 -5.70 5.29
C PHE A 249 2.88 -5.18 4.92
N PRO A 250 3.78 -6.05 4.44
CA PRO A 250 5.15 -5.66 4.13
C PRO A 250 5.23 -4.83 2.83
N PHE A 251 6.33 -4.09 2.67
CA PHE A 251 6.64 -3.43 1.41
C PHE A 251 6.62 -4.42 0.24
N GLY A 252 6.05 -4.01 -0.88
CA GLY A 252 5.90 -4.84 -2.08
C GLY A 252 4.84 -5.93 -1.96
N PHE A 253 4.05 -6.00 -0.89
CA PHE A 253 2.95 -6.96 -0.76
C PHE A 253 1.79 -6.64 -1.72
N GLY A 254 1.13 -7.67 -2.23
CA GLY A 254 -0.10 -7.55 -2.99
C GLY A 254 -0.50 -8.88 -3.59
N LEU A 255 -1.79 -9.21 -3.45
CA LEU A 255 -2.37 -10.47 -3.90
C LEU A 255 -2.87 -10.38 -5.35
N SER A 256 -3.21 -11.54 -5.90
CA SER A 256 -3.82 -11.72 -7.22
C SER A 256 -4.93 -12.78 -7.12
N TYR A 257 -5.85 -12.81 -8.08
CA TYR A 257 -6.82 -13.91 -8.23
C TYR A 257 -6.21 -15.18 -8.84
N THR A 258 -4.91 -15.16 -9.16
CA THR A 258 -4.15 -16.31 -9.62
C THR A 258 -2.85 -16.46 -8.82
N ASN A 259 -2.15 -17.58 -9.02
CA ASN A 259 -0.89 -17.89 -8.36
C ASN A 259 0.26 -17.89 -9.35
N PHE A 260 1.45 -17.52 -8.89
CA PHE A 260 2.66 -17.51 -9.70
C PHE A 260 3.78 -18.29 -9.03
N THR A 261 4.54 -19.05 -9.81
CA THR A 261 5.77 -19.73 -9.36
C THR A 261 6.99 -19.08 -9.96
N TYR A 262 8.07 -19.05 -9.17
CA TYR A 262 9.33 -18.41 -9.52
C TYR A 262 10.36 -19.51 -9.78
N GLY A 263 10.85 -19.60 -11.01
CA GLY A 263 11.88 -20.56 -11.41
C GLY A 263 13.25 -20.26 -10.79
N THR A 264 14.22 -21.14 -11.01
CA THR A 264 15.59 -20.95 -10.52
C THR A 264 16.26 -19.78 -11.22
N PRO A 265 16.82 -18.80 -10.49
CA PRO A 265 17.52 -17.67 -11.10
C PRO A 265 18.84 -18.11 -11.73
N VAL A 266 19.15 -17.55 -12.89
CA VAL A 266 20.39 -17.78 -13.64
C VAL A 266 21.17 -16.47 -13.72
N LEU A 267 22.43 -16.52 -13.30
CA LEU A 267 23.38 -15.40 -13.44
C LEU A 267 24.25 -15.60 -14.68
N ASN A 268 24.55 -14.51 -15.38
CA ASN A 268 25.55 -14.55 -16.46
C ASN A 268 26.99 -14.78 -15.93
N SER A 269 27.23 -14.52 -14.65
CA SER A 269 28.50 -14.74 -13.96
C SER A 269 28.29 -14.82 -12.45
N GLY A 270 29.02 -15.71 -11.77
CA GLY A 270 29.08 -15.73 -10.30
C GLY A 270 30.01 -14.67 -9.69
N LYS A 271 30.76 -13.94 -10.52
CA LYS A 271 31.65 -12.84 -10.11
C LYS A 271 31.23 -11.54 -10.77
N PHE A 272 31.11 -10.48 -9.97
CA PHE A 272 30.79 -9.16 -10.46
C PHE A 272 31.99 -8.52 -11.16
N SER A 273 31.79 -8.09 -12.41
CA SER A 273 32.81 -7.43 -13.24
C SER A 273 32.22 -6.17 -13.90
N GLY A 274 31.56 -5.32 -13.11
CA GLY A 274 30.95 -4.07 -13.57
C GLY A 274 29.52 -4.20 -14.10
N LYS A 275 29.05 -5.41 -14.41
CA LYS A 275 27.66 -5.69 -14.79
C LYS A 275 27.29 -7.12 -14.47
N LEU A 276 26.12 -7.31 -13.86
CA LEU A 276 25.54 -8.62 -13.59
C LEU A 276 24.13 -8.69 -14.19
N ILE A 277 23.82 -9.80 -14.85
CA ILE A 277 22.49 -10.08 -15.40
C ILE A 277 21.94 -11.28 -14.63
N CYS A 278 20.74 -11.12 -14.08
CA CYS A 278 19.99 -12.19 -13.46
C CYS A 278 18.69 -12.40 -14.25
N THR A 279 18.40 -13.64 -14.64
CA THR A 279 17.13 -14.00 -15.28
C THR A 279 16.41 -15.07 -14.49
N LEU A 280 15.08 -15.04 -14.42
CA LEU A 280 14.29 -16.19 -13.99
C LEU A 280 12.96 -16.26 -14.73
N ASP A 281 12.40 -17.45 -14.77
CA ASP A 281 11.07 -17.71 -15.31
C ASP A 281 9.98 -17.48 -14.26
N ILE A 282 8.89 -16.86 -14.69
CA ILE A 282 7.68 -16.66 -13.90
C ILE A 282 6.53 -17.33 -14.62
N THR A 283 5.91 -18.29 -13.94
CA THR A 283 4.79 -19.08 -14.51
C THR A 283 3.52 -18.77 -13.76
N ASN A 284 2.44 -18.45 -14.50
CA ASN A 284 1.11 -18.43 -13.92
C ASN A 284 0.62 -19.87 -13.72
N THR A 285 0.41 -20.27 -12.47
CA THR A 285 0.03 -21.64 -12.08
C THR A 285 -1.41 -21.73 -11.58
N GLY A 286 -2.12 -20.61 -11.52
CA GLY A 286 -3.55 -20.62 -11.17
C GLY A 286 -4.45 -20.78 -12.39
N GLN A 287 -5.72 -20.45 -12.20
CA GLN A 287 -6.81 -20.74 -13.15
C GLN A 287 -7.31 -19.53 -13.93
N THR A 288 -6.77 -18.34 -13.65
CA THR A 288 -7.15 -17.09 -14.32
C THR A 288 -5.92 -16.36 -14.83
N ALA A 289 -6.09 -15.56 -15.89
CA ALA A 289 -5.00 -14.72 -16.39
C ALA A 289 -4.63 -13.65 -15.35
N GLY A 290 -3.36 -13.30 -15.26
CA GLY A 290 -2.89 -12.32 -14.28
C GLY A 290 -1.51 -11.76 -14.62
N LYS A 291 -1.10 -10.74 -13.85
CA LYS A 291 0.26 -10.18 -13.90
C LYS A 291 0.87 -10.27 -12.51
N ASP A 292 2.16 -10.55 -12.42
CA ASP A 292 2.91 -10.46 -11.16
C ASP A 292 4.02 -9.41 -11.23
N VAL A 293 4.42 -8.91 -10.06
CA VAL A 293 5.55 -8.00 -9.91
C VAL A 293 6.66 -8.72 -9.16
N VAL A 294 7.70 -9.07 -9.89
CA VAL A 294 8.91 -9.72 -9.38
C VAL A 294 9.84 -8.65 -8.83
N GLN A 295 10.24 -8.79 -7.57
CA GLN A 295 11.07 -7.82 -6.87
C GLN A 295 12.44 -8.42 -6.59
N LEU A 296 13.50 -7.72 -6.98
CA LEU A 296 14.88 -8.11 -6.72
C LEU A 296 15.47 -7.20 -5.65
N TYR A 297 15.78 -7.80 -4.51
CA TYR A 297 16.48 -7.17 -3.40
C TYR A 297 17.94 -7.63 -3.38
N VAL A 298 18.83 -6.76 -2.93
CA VAL A 298 20.25 -7.06 -2.71
C VAL A 298 20.52 -7.04 -1.21
N SER A 299 21.09 -8.12 -0.69
CA SER A 299 21.72 -8.16 0.64
C SER A 299 23.23 -8.06 0.46
N ALA A 300 23.80 -6.98 0.98
CA ALA A 300 25.23 -6.69 0.89
C ALA A 300 25.98 -7.24 2.12
N PRO A 301 27.29 -7.52 1.99
CA PRO A 301 28.11 -7.97 3.11
C PRO A 301 28.13 -6.91 4.22
N GLN A 302 27.99 -7.37 5.46
CA GLN A 302 28.14 -6.56 6.66
C GLN A 302 29.63 -6.49 7.00
N SER A 303 30.30 -5.45 6.51
CA SER A 303 31.74 -5.21 6.67
C SER A 303 31.99 -3.86 7.35
N SER A 304 32.61 -2.89 6.69
CA SER A 304 32.95 -1.60 7.32
C SER A 304 31.78 -0.62 7.36
N LEU A 305 30.90 -0.60 6.35
CA LEU A 305 29.74 0.28 6.29
C LEU A 305 28.46 -0.40 6.81
N GLU A 306 27.69 0.35 7.60
CA GLU A 306 26.35 -0.03 8.04
C GLU A 306 25.42 -0.18 6.83
N LYS A 307 24.66 -1.27 6.79
CA LYS A 307 23.74 -1.55 5.68
C LYS A 307 22.46 -2.24 6.17
N PRO A 308 21.30 -1.96 5.55
CA PRO A 308 20.08 -2.72 5.79
C PRO A 308 20.28 -4.22 5.52
N VAL A 309 19.38 -5.07 6.03
CA VAL A 309 19.40 -6.52 5.72
C VAL A 309 19.35 -6.74 4.21
N LYS A 310 18.53 -5.96 3.52
CA LYS A 310 18.37 -6.01 2.07
C LYS A 310 17.76 -4.71 1.55
N GLU A 311 17.95 -4.43 0.26
CA GLU A 311 17.43 -3.24 -0.41
C GLU A 311 16.89 -3.58 -1.79
N LEU A 312 15.71 -3.08 -2.16
CA LEU A 312 15.16 -3.20 -3.52
C LEU A 312 16.08 -2.48 -4.50
N ARG A 313 16.56 -3.21 -5.52
CA ARG A 313 17.43 -2.66 -6.57
C ARG A 313 16.83 -2.76 -7.97
N ALA A 314 15.92 -3.70 -8.18
CA ALA A 314 15.16 -3.77 -9.43
C ALA A 314 13.80 -4.43 -9.20
N PHE A 315 12.85 -4.18 -10.10
CA PHE A 315 11.60 -4.93 -10.19
C PHE A 315 11.17 -5.05 -11.65
N ALA A 316 10.38 -6.07 -11.95
CA ALA A 316 9.82 -6.30 -13.28
C ALA A 316 8.37 -6.75 -13.12
N LYS A 317 7.48 -6.20 -13.94
CA LYS A 317 6.09 -6.65 -14.02
C LYS A 317 5.91 -7.49 -15.28
N THR A 318 5.30 -8.66 -15.14
CA THR A 318 5.04 -9.53 -16.29
C THR A 318 4.03 -8.90 -17.25
N SER A 319 3.97 -9.40 -18.49
CA SER A 319 2.79 -9.29 -19.33
C SER A 319 1.60 -10.00 -18.66
N LEU A 320 0.42 -9.87 -19.24
CA LEU A 320 -0.74 -10.66 -18.83
C LEU A 320 -0.48 -12.11 -19.23
N LEU A 321 -0.24 -12.99 -18.25
CA LEU A 321 0.03 -14.41 -18.47
C LEU A 321 -1.26 -15.20 -18.34
N ALA A 322 -1.60 -16.00 -19.35
CA ALA A 322 -2.66 -16.99 -19.27
C ALA A 322 -2.28 -18.13 -18.27
N PRO A 323 -3.25 -18.91 -17.77
CA PRO A 323 -2.96 -20.13 -17.00
C PRO A 323 -1.94 -21.04 -17.70
N GLY A 324 -0.87 -21.41 -17.00
CA GLY A 324 0.24 -22.21 -17.52
C GLY A 324 1.29 -21.44 -18.33
N GLU A 325 1.03 -20.19 -18.70
CA GLU A 325 1.99 -19.37 -19.45
C GLU A 325 3.17 -18.93 -18.58
N THR A 326 4.35 -18.88 -19.20
CA THR A 326 5.61 -18.51 -18.55
C THR A 326 6.27 -17.34 -19.28
N GLN A 327 6.80 -16.39 -18.51
CA GLN A 327 7.65 -15.32 -19.00
C GLN A 327 8.98 -15.30 -18.26
N THR A 328 10.10 -15.26 -19.00
CA THR A 328 11.42 -14.96 -18.44
C THR A 328 11.54 -13.46 -18.16
N VAL A 329 11.79 -13.09 -16.90
CA VAL A 329 12.15 -11.72 -16.51
C VAL A 329 13.66 -11.58 -16.42
N LYS A 330 14.17 -10.37 -16.69
CA LYS A 330 15.59 -10.06 -16.72
C LYS A 330 15.88 -8.81 -15.90
N PHE A 331 16.82 -8.94 -14.97
CA PHE A 331 17.37 -7.85 -14.17
C PHE A 331 18.81 -7.56 -14.58
N MET A 332 19.15 -6.28 -14.62
CA MET A 332 20.51 -5.81 -14.82
C MET A 332 20.94 -5.06 -13.57
N ILE A 333 22.09 -5.43 -13.04
CA ILE A 333 22.67 -4.85 -11.83
C ILE A 333 24.01 -4.23 -12.20
N GLN A 334 24.18 -2.95 -11.85
CA GLN A 334 25.34 -2.12 -12.09
C GLN A 334 25.98 -1.70 -10.76
N PRO A 335 27.19 -1.11 -10.76
CA PRO A 335 27.89 -0.77 -9.51
C PRO A 335 27.09 0.19 -8.62
N SER A 336 26.36 1.15 -9.21
CA SER A 336 25.48 2.08 -8.49
C SER A 336 24.37 1.38 -7.71
N ASP A 337 23.89 0.23 -8.20
CA ASP A 337 22.85 -0.57 -7.56
C ASP A 337 23.38 -1.32 -6.33
N LEU A 338 24.70 -1.41 -6.15
CA LEU A 338 25.34 -2.11 -5.03
C LEU A 338 25.99 -1.15 -4.02
N ALA A 339 26.07 0.14 -4.36
CA ALA A 339 26.85 1.09 -3.61
C ALA A 339 26.19 1.50 -2.28
N SER A 340 27.03 1.75 -1.28
CA SER A 340 26.69 2.46 -0.05
C SER A 340 27.56 3.71 0.06
N PHE A 341 27.04 4.77 0.67
CA PHE A 341 27.79 6.01 0.85
C PHE A 341 28.70 5.93 2.08
N HIS A 342 29.99 6.20 1.90
CA HIS A 342 30.97 6.30 2.98
C HIS A 342 31.16 7.78 3.38
N PRO A 343 30.62 8.23 4.53
CA PRO A 343 30.61 9.66 4.88
C PRO A 343 32.01 10.24 5.13
N ASN A 344 32.93 9.48 5.76
CA ASN A 344 34.28 9.99 6.04
C ASN A 344 35.14 10.21 4.78
N SER A 345 34.93 9.42 3.72
CA SER A 345 35.69 9.54 2.46
C SER A 345 34.93 10.27 1.35
N ASN A 346 33.65 10.61 1.56
CA ASN A 346 32.73 11.17 0.57
C ASN A 346 32.69 10.33 -0.72
N THR A 347 32.43 9.03 -0.57
CA THR A 347 32.55 8.06 -1.68
C THR A 347 31.38 7.10 -1.71
N TRP A 348 30.80 6.89 -2.88
CA TRP A 348 29.94 5.75 -3.15
C TRP A 348 30.81 4.52 -3.41
N LEU A 349 30.69 3.52 -2.54
CA LEU A 349 31.56 2.35 -2.51
C LEU A 349 30.74 1.06 -2.58
N VAL A 350 31.18 0.12 -3.40
CA VAL A 350 30.79 -1.29 -3.31
C VAL A 350 31.89 -2.02 -2.53
N GLU A 351 31.57 -2.57 -1.36
CA GLU A 351 32.54 -3.37 -0.59
C GLU A 351 32.69 -4.76 -1.20
N LYS A 352 33.89 -5.31 -1.19
CA LYS A 352 34.15 -6.71 -1.60
C LYS A 352 33.41 -7.67 -0.68
N GLY A 353 33.06 -8.83 -1.22
CA GLY A 353 32.45 -9.91 -0.46
C GLY A 353 31.36 -10.62 -1.23
N THR A 354 30.64 -11.48 -0.52
CA THR A 354 29.48 -12.19 -1.05
C THR A 354 28.25 -11.33 -0.91
N TYR A 355 27.53 -11.16 -2.01
CA TYR A 355 26.23 -10.49 -2.06
C TYR A 355 25.17 -11.55 -2.36
N HIS A 356 23.97 -11.32 -1.83
CA HIS A 356 22.81 -12.17 -2.11
C HIS A 356 21.78 -11.39 -2.93
N LEU A 357 21.39 -11.93 -4.07
CA LEU A 357 20.17 -11.52 -4.76
C LEU A 357 19.01 -12.30 -4.17
N LEU A 358 18.06 -11.58 -3.58
CA LEU A 358 16.86 -12.11 -2.95
C LEU A 358 15.68 -11.71 -3.83
N ILE A 359 15.06 -12.68 -4.48
CA ILE A 359 13.99 -12.45 -5.45
C ILE A 359 12.67 -12.93 -4.84
N GLY A 360 11.69 -12.03 -4.78
CA GLY A 360 10.46 -12.26 -4.04
C GLY A 360 9.22 -11.64 -4.68
N ALA A 361 8.07 -12.00 -4.11
CA ALA A 361 6.78 -11.38 -4.41
C ALA A 361 6.46 -10.21 -3.47
N SER A 362 7.21 -10.06 -2.37
CA SER A 362 7.24 -8.91 -1.46
C SER A 362 8.57 -8.88 -0.68
N SER A 363 8.81 -7.88 0.16
CA SER A 363 10.02 -7.83 1.01
C SER A 363 10.08 -8.93 2.07
N ARG A 364 8.95 -9.62 2.36
CA ARG A 364 8.88 -10.74 3.32
C ARG A 364 8.48 -12.08 2.69
N ASP A 365 8.22 -12.11 1.38
CA ASP A 365 8.00 -13.34 0.60
C ASP A 365 9.14 -13.50 -0.42
N ILE A 366 10.30 -13.90 0.07
CA ILE A 366 11.48 -14.20 -0.75
C ILE A 366 11.40 -15.66 -1.18
N ARG A 367 11.34 -15.88 -2.50
CA ARG A 367 11.10 -17.19 -3.10
C ARG A 367 12.35 -17.82 -3.68
N GLN A 368 13.29 -16.98 -4.11
CA GLN A 368 14.55 -17.41 -4.71
C GLN A 368 15.70 -16.60 -4.14
N LYS A 369 16.86 -17.25 -4.02
CA LYS A 369 18.11 -16.65 -3.59
C LYS A 369 19.23 -17.13 -4.50
N VAL A 370 20.10 -16.22 -4.93
CA VAL A 370 21.33 -16.56 -5.64
C VAL A 370 22.46 -15.63 -5.23
N ASP A 371 23.65 -16.19 -5.11
CA ASP A 371 24.82 -15.50 -4.60
C ASP A 371 25.77 -15.11 -5.73
N PHE A 372 26.46 -13.98 -5.55
CA PHE A 372 27.57 -13.60 -6.40
C PHE A 372 28.66 -12.91 -5.58
N ILE A 373 29.88 -12.90 -6.11
CA ILE A 373 31.05 -12.36 -5.41
C ILE A 373 31.48 -11.05 -6.07
N VAL A 374 31.65 -10.02 -5.25
CA VAL A 374 32.41 -8.81 -5.62
C VAL A 374 33.86 -9.03 -5.16
N PRO A 375 34.83 -9.22 -6.09
CA PRO A 375 36.18 -9.68 -5.73
C PRO A 375 37.03 -8.61 -5.02
N SER A 376 36.78 -7.33 -5.30
CA SER A 376 37.51 -6.20 -4.74
C SER A 376 36.57 -5.01 -4.54
N ASN A 377 36.91 -4.12 -3.61
CA ASN A 377 36.15 -2.89 -3.43
C ASN A 377 36.11 -2.09 -4.74
N ILE A 378 34.96 -1.51 -5.07
CA ILE A 378 34.77 -0.69 -6.26
C ILE A 378 34.38 0.71 -5.81
N THR A 379 35.22 1.70 -6.11
CA THR A 379 34.85 3.10 -6.03
C THR A 379 33.92 3.41 -7.21
N VAL A 380 32.64 3.63 -6.92
CA VAL A 380 31.65 3.99 -7.94
C VAL A 380 31.77 5.46 -8.27
N GLU A 381 31.82 6.31 -7.25
CA GLU A 381 31.91 7.75 -7.42
C GLU A 381 32.51 8.40 -6.17
N LYS A 382 33.38 9.40 -6.34
CA LYS A 382 33.85 10.27 -5.27
C LYS A 382 33.19 11.64 -5.43
N VAL A 383 32.55 12.12 -4.37
CA VAL A 383 31.76 13.36 -4.38
C VAL A 383 32.32 14.38 -3.40
N LYS A 384 31.78 15.60 -3.44
CA LYS A 384 32.10 16.65 -2.49
C LYS A 384 31.35 16.44 -1.18
N SER A 385 31.98 16.82 -0.08
CA SER A 385 31.35 16.88 1.24
C SER A 385 30.41 18.09 1.32
N VAL A 386 29.11 17.88 1.13
CA VAL A 386 28.06 18.92 1.19
C VAL A 386 26.88 18.45 2.05
N LEU A 387 26.05 19.37 2.53
CA LEU A 387 24.83 19.10 3.31
C LEU A 387 25.05 18.23 4.57
N LYS A 388 26.18 18.42 5.27
CA LYS A 388 26.38 17.76 6.57
C LYS A 388 25.39 18.30 7.60
N PRO A 389 24.89 17.45 8.52
CA PRO A 389 24.15 17.92 9.68
C PRO A 389 24.94 18.97 10.46
N VAL A 390 24.27 20.04 10.87
CA VAL A 390 24.87 21.09 11.70
C VAL A 390 25.07 20.60 13.13
N THR A 391 24.18 19.71 13.57
CA THR A 391 24.21 19.04 14.87
C THR A 391 24.47 17.55 14.67
N PRO A 392 25.31 16.89 15.50
CA PRO A 392 25.50 15.44 15.45
C PRO A 392 24.16 14.69 15.58
N LEU A 393 23.98 13.65 14.77
CA LEU A 393 22.84 12.73 14.84
C LEU A 393 23.28 11.44 15.54
N GLN A 394 22.42 10.90 16.40
CA GLN A 394 22.59 9.56 16.94
C GLN A 394 21.73 8.61 16.12
N GLU A 395 22.27 8.12 15.01
CA GLU A 395 21.52 7.25 14.09
C GLU A 395 21.30 5.86 14.68
N LEU A 396 20.16 5.25 14.34
CA LEU A 396 19.89 3.84 14.56
C LEU A 396 21.01 3.00 13.93
N SER A 397 21.47 2.00 14.69
CA SER A 397 22.50 1.04 14.27
C SER A 397 22.05 -0.36 14.64
N ARG A 398 22.37 -1.33 13.79
CA ARG A 398 22.22 -2.76 14.07
C ARG A 398 23.56 -3.42 14.43
N ARG A 399 24.65 -2.65 14.50
CA ARG A 399 25.96 -3.09 15.03
C ARG A 399 26.05 -2.98 16.53
#